data_AF-A0A100W2M6-F1
#
_entry.id   AF-A0A100W2M6-F1
#
_cell.length_a   1.000
_cell.length_b   1.000
_cell.length_c   1.000
_cell.angle_alpha   90.00
_cell.angle_beta   90.00
_cell.angle_gamma   90.00
#
_symmetry.space_group_name_H-M   'P 1'
#
loop_
_entity.id
_entity.type
_entity.pdbx_description
1 polymer ?
#
loop_
_entity_poly.entity_id
_entity_poly.type
_entity_poly.pdbx_seq_one_letter_code
_entity_poly.pdbx_strand_id
1 'polypeptide(L)' 'MSADTTSRAEAEAYDGPRCRSCGGPCIRWKGDVWGYTCTACINAHLAEAAARADEHERVDRQRMARKRREATP' A
#
# COMPACT_ATOMS: atom_id res chain seq x y z
N MET A 1 25.38 -3.78 -29.03
CA MET A 1 24.13 -4.34 -28.46
C MET A 1 24.54 -5.36 -27.43
N SER A 2 24.38 -5.08 -26.14
CA SER A 2 24.31 -6.06 -25.05
C SER A 2 24.36 -5.33 -23.70
N ALA A 3 23.21 -5.23 -23.07
CA ALA A 3 23.06 -5.03 -21.63
C ALA A 3 21.85 -5.85 -21.16
N ASP A 4 21.75 -7.10 -21.63
CA ASP A 4 20.76 -8.06 -21.16
C ASP A 4 21.50 -9.12 -20.34
N THR A 5 22.11 -8.69 -19.25
CA THR A 5 22.69 -9.58 -18.23
C THR A 5 21.98 -9.42 -16.90
N THR A 6 21.13 -8.40 -16.76
CA THR A 6 20.32 -8.16 -15.56
C THR A 6 19.09 -9.06 -15.49
N SER A 7 18.64 -9.62 -16.62
CA SER A 7 17.45 -10.48 -16.74
C SER A 7 17.69 -11.90 -16.22
N ARG A 8 18.94 -12.39 -16.29
CA ARG A 8 19.36 -13.74 -15.86
C ARG A 8 19.62 -13.85 -14.34
N ALA A 9 18.96 -13.01 -13.55
CA ALA A 9 18.55 -13.37 -12.20
C ALA A 9 17.13 -13.98 -12.29
N GLU A 10 16.94 -14.87 -13.27
CA GLU A 10 15.80 -15.74 -13.38
C GLU A 10 15.76 -16.61 -12.13
N ALA A 11 14.93 -16.18 -11.19
CA ALA A 11 14.11 -17.05 -10.37
C ALA A 11 14.84 -18.30 -9.86
N GLU A 12 15.63 -18.14 -8.79
CA GLU A 12 15.54 -19.17 -7.75
C GLU A 12 14.04 -19.35 -7.48
N ALA A 13 13.50 -20.50 -7.90
CA ALA A 13 12.09 -20.78 -7.85
C ALA A 13 11.67 -20.61 -6.39
N TYR A 14 10.97 -19.52 -6.10
CA TYR A 14 10.56 -19.20 -4.76
C TYR A 14 9.63 -20.32 -4.26
N ASP A 15 10.17 -21.18 -3.41
CA ASP A 15 9.50 -22.33 -2.77
C ASP A 15 8.87 -21.95 -1.42
N GLY A 16 8.89 -20.65 -1.09
CA GLY A 16 8.25 -20.14 0.11
C GLY A 16 6.72 -20.07 0.01
N PRO A 17 6.04 -19.74 1.12
CA PRO A 17 4.59 -19.62 1.14
C PRO A 17 4.10 -18.56 0.15
N ARG A 18 2.97 -18.83 -0.52
CA ARG A 18 2.32 -17.87 -1.41
C ARG A 18 1.35 -16.99 -0.65
N CYS A 19 1.24 -15.73 -1.05
CA CYS A 19 0.25 -14.82 -0.50
C CYS A 19 -1.16 -15.35 -0.80
N ARG A 20 -2.03 -15.42 0.22
CA ARG A 20 -3.41 -15.91 0.04
C ARG A 20 -4.29 -14.98 -0.78
N SER A 21 -3.93 -13.70 -0.87
CA SER A 21 -4.71 -12.70 -1.61
C SER A 21 -4.34 -12.67 -3.10
N CYS A 22 -3.05 -12.67 -3.43
CA CYS A 22 -2.59 -12.47 -4.81
C CYS A 22 -1.72 -13.59 -5.39
N GLY A 23 -1.38 -14.64 -4.61
CA GLY A 23 -0.51 -15.73 -5.07
C GLY A 23 0.98 -15.37 -5.23
N GLY A 24 1.37 -14.13 -4.92
CA GLY A 24 2.76 -13.66 -5.02
C GLY A 24 3.70 -14.25 -3.96
N PRO A 25 5.03 -14.08 -4.13
CA PRO A 25 6.03 -14.54 -3.17
C PRO A 25 5.90 -13.78 -1.85
N CYS A 26 5.76 -14.50 -0.73
CA CYS A 26 5.53 -13.89 0.58
C CYS A 26 6.85 -13.59 1.31
N ILE A 27 7.13 -12.32 1.58
CA ILE A 27 8.38 -11.89 2.23
C ILE A 27 8.24 -11.67 3.75
N ARG A 28 7.22 -12.29 4.36
CA ARG A 28 7.03 -12.47 5.81
C ARG A 28 6.47 -11.25 6.55
N TRP A 29 5.14 -11.24 6.66
CA TRP A 29 4.43 -10.67 7.81
C TRP A 29 3.25 -11.60 8.14
N LYS A 30 3.11 -11.98 9.42
CA LYS A 30 1.92 -12.65 9.96
C LYS A 30 1.06 -11.57 10.60
N GLY A 31 0.19 -10.94 9.81
CA GLY A 31 -0.82 -10.04 10.36
C GLY A 31 -1.82 -10.85 11.17
N ASP A 32 -2.18 -10.35 12.36
CA ASP A 32 -3.26 -10.89 13.21
C ASP A 32 -4.54 -11.14 12.41
N VAL A 33 -4.96 -10.15 11.60
CA VAL A 33 -6.22 -10.17 10.84
C VAL A 33 -6.07 -10.79 9.43
N TRP A 34 -4.87 -10.73 8.81
CA TRP A 34 -4.69 -11.04 7.38
C TRP A 34 -3.78 -12.27 7.10
N GLY A 35 -3.11 -12.83 8.10
CA GLY A 35 -2.13 -13.91 7.98
C GLY A 35 -0.92 -13.54 7.11
N TYR A 36 -0.50 -14.44 6.20
CA TYR A 36 0.66 -14.24 5.31
C TYR A 36 0.32 -13.33 4.12
N THR A 37 0.84 -12.11 4.15
CA THR A 37 0.65 -11.11 3.10
C THR A 37 1.98 -10.71 2.48
N CYS A 38 2.02 -10.56 1.15
CA CYS A 38 3.20 -10.07 0.44
C CYS A 38 3.29 -8.53 0.48
N THR A 39 4.46 -7.98 0.22
CA THR A 39 4.67 -6.52 0.21
C THR A 39 3.78 -5.80 -0.81
N ALA A 40 3.43 -6.41 -1.94
CA ALA A 40 2.53 -5.80 -2.91
C ALA A 40 1.13 -5.55 -2.31
N CYS A 41 0.57 -6.55 -1.63
CA CYS A 41 -0.73 -6.42 -0.96
C CYS A 41 -0.67 -5.45 0.24
N ILE A 42 0.45 -5.43 0.98
CA ILE A 42 0.65 -4.44 2.05
C ILE A 42 0.67 -3.02 1.46
N ASN A 43 1.41 -2.80 0.38
CA ASN A 43 1.51 -1.50 -0.26
C ASN A 43 0.16 -1.05 -0.83
N ALA A 44 -0.61 -1.96 -1.43
CA ALA A 44 -1.97 -1.65 -1.90
C ALA A 44 -2.86 -1.20 -0.73
N HIS A 45 -2.84 -1.93 0.39
CA HIS A 45 -3.61 -1.56 1.57
C HIS A 45 -3.19 -0.20 2.16
N LEU A 46 -1.89 0.05 2.24
CA LEU A 46 -1.36 1.32 2.73
C LEU A 46 -1.73 2.48 1.79
N ALA A 47 -1.72 2.26 0.47
CA ALA A 47 -2.15 3.25 -0.51
C ALA A 47 -3.65 3.57 -0.38
N GLU A 48 -4.50 2.56 -0.21
CA GLU A 48 -5.93 2.77 0.06
C GLU A 48 -6.19 3.50 1.38
N ALA A 49 -5.41 3.19 2.42
CA ALA A 49 -5.49 3.89 3.70
C ALA A 49 -5.06 5.35 3.59
N ALA A 50 -3.98 5.62 2.85
CA ALA A 50 -3.51 6.98 2.58
C ALA A 50 -4.56 7.79 1.80
N ALA A 51 -5.15 7.21 0.74
CA ALA A 51 -6.21 7.88 -0.03
C ALA A 51 -7.42 8.26 0.83
N ARG A 52 -7.81 7.40 1.78
CA ARG A 52 -8.89 7.71 2.74
C ARG A 52 -8.50 8.83 3.70
N ALA A 53 -7.24 8.88 4.15
CA ALA A 53 -6.75 9.95 5.00
C ALA A 53 -6.72 11.30 4.27
N ASP A 54 -6.25 11.31 3.02
CA ASP A 54 -6.21 12.51 2.18
C ASP A 54 -7.61 13.11 1.95
N GLU A 55 -8.60 12.25 1.69
CA GLU A 55 -10.00 12.67 1.58
C GLU A 55 -10.49 13.33 2.86
N HIS A 56 -10.22 12.71 4.01
CA HIS A 56 -10.62 13.22 5.31
C HIS A 56 -9.97 14.58 5.59
N GLU A 57 -8.68 14.72 5.32
CA GLU A 57 -7.97 16.00 5.49
C GLU A 57 -8.56 17.10 4.60
N ARG A 58 -8.92 16.77 3.35
CA ARG A 58 -9.56 17.73 2.44
C ARG A 58 -10.89 18.23 3.00
N VAL A 59 -11.74 17.31 3.48
CA VAL A 59 -13.03 17.64 4.07
C VAL A 59 -12.85 18.49 5.34
N ASP A 60 -11.92 18.12 6.20
CA ASP A 60 -11.64 18.85 7.44
C ASP A 60 -11.10 20.25 7.15
N ARG A 61 -10.22 20.40 6.15
CA ARG A 61 -9.73 21.70 5.72
C ARG A 61 -10.86 22.61 5.23
N GLN A 62 -11.81 22.07 4.46
CA GLN A 62 -12.99 22.81 4.03
C GLN A 62 -13.90 23.21 5.20
N ARG A 63 -14.13 22.30 6.14
CA ARG A 63 -14.91 22.57 7.36
C ARG A 63 -14.27 23.67 8.21
N MET A 64 -12.96 23.61 8.43
CA MET A 64 -12.23 24.62 9.18
C MET A 64 -12.22 25.97 8.47
N ALA A 65 -12.09 25.99 7.14
CA ALA A 65 -12.20 27.22 6.36
C ALA A 65 -13.57 27.88 6.48
N ARG A 66 -14.66 27.08 6.45
CA ARG A 66 -16.03 27.58 6.69
C ARG A 66 -16.18 28.16 8.09
N LYS A 67 -15.76 27.42 9.13
CA LYS A 67 -15.80 27.90 10.52
C LYS A 67 -15.04 29.22 10.71
N ARG A 68 -13.87 29.37 10.08
CA ARG A 68 -13.09 30.63 10.14
C ARG A 68 -13.82 31.81 9.50
N ARG A 69 -14.52 31.60 8.39
CA ARG A 69 -15.34 32.63 7.73
C ARG A 69 -16.54 33.02 8.60
N GLU A 70 -17.21 32.04 9.20
CA GLU A 70 -18.36 32.27 10.10
C GLU A 70 -17.95 32.95 11.42
N ALA A 71 -16.73 32.71 11.90
CA ALA A 71 -16.20 33.29 13.14
C ALA A 71 -15.60 34.71 12.97
N THR A 72 -15.46 35.22 11.75
CA THR A 72 -14.98 36.59 11.50
C THR A 72 -16.19 37.49 11.23
N PRO A 73 -16.57 38.39 12.16
CA PRO A 73 -17.74 39.28 12.01
C PRO A 73 -17.55 40.37 10.95
#